data_AF-A0AAU2KJY3-F1
#
_entry.id   AF-A0AAU2KJY3-F1
#
_cell.length_a   1.000
_cell.length_b   1.000
_cell.length_c   1.000
_cell.angle_alpha   90.00
_cell.angle_beta   90.00
_cell.angle_gamma   90.00
#
_symmetry.space_group_name_H-M   'P 1'
#
loop_
_entity.id
_entity.type
_entity.pdbx_description
1 polymer ?
#
loop_
_entity_poly.entity_id
_entity_poly.type
_entity_poly.pdbx_seq_one_letter_code
_entity_poly.pdbx_strand_id
1 'polypeptide(L)' 'MDDKTPANPDDPAPLSDEEMMKLIDEILDSVPPQEAEGCLLAIANGTPPPRNIPVALTPDQASSLLLFLHRGGG' A
#
# COMPACT_ATOMS: atom_id res chain seq x y z
N MET A 1 -31.35 -9.59 -9.32
CA MET A 1 -31.00 -8.16 -9.42
C MET A 1 -29.75 -8.02 -8.59
N ASP A 2 -28.63 -7.92 -9.28
CA ASP A 2 -27.30 -7.86 -8.71
C ASP A 2 -27.15 -6.56 -7.92
N ASP A 3 -26.98 -6.67 -6.61
CA ASP A 3 -26.65 -5.57 -5.70
C ASP A 3 -25.28 -4.99 -6.05
N LYS A 4 -25.20 -4.23 -7.14
CA LYS A 4 -24.05 -3.38 -7.46
C LYS A 4 -24.15 -2.14 -6.57
N THR A 5 -23.63 -2.26 -5.34
CA THR A 5 -23.33 -1.10 -4.52
C THR A 5 -22.56 -0.09 -5.38
N PRO A 6 -23.06 1.15 -5.55
CA PRO A 6 -22.30 2.16 -6.27
C PRO A 6 -21.04 2.44 -5.45
N ALA A 7 -19.88 2.07 -5.98
CA ALA A 7 -18.60 2.54 -5.45
C ALA A 7 -18.69 4.07 -5.40
N ASN A 8 -18.65 4.63 -4.19
CA ASN A 8 -18.69 6.08 -4.00
C ASN A 8 -17.53 6.69 -4.81
N PRO A 9 -17.79 7.66 -5.70
CA PRO A 9 -16.75 8.28 -6.54
C PRO A 9 -15.75 9.14 -5.74
N ASP A 10 -15.99 9.32 -4.44
CA ASP A 10 -15.15 10.06 -3.50
C ASP A 10 -14.28 9.13 -2.63
N ASP A 11 -14.46 7.82 -2.74
CA ASP A 11 -13.56 6.84 -2.11
C ASP A 11 -12.38 6.63 -3.07
N PRO A 12 -11.13 6.90 -2.65
CA PRO A 12 -9.98 6.60 -3.49
C PRO A 12 -10.05 5.10 -3.81
N ALA A 13 -10.28 4.76 -5.09
CA ALA A 13 -10.48 3.38 -5.50
C ALA A 13 -9.39 2.51 -4.86
N PRO A 14 -9.75 1.42 -4.15
CA PRO A 14 -8.77 0.57 -3.50
C PRO A 14 -7.78 0.10 -4.57
N LEU A 15 -6.49 0.18 -4.26
CA LEU A 15 -5.45 -0.30 -5.18
C LEU A 15 -5.77 -1.74 -5.59
N SER A 16 -5.71 -2.03 -6.88
CA SER A 16 -5.79 -3.42 -7.33
C SER A 16 -4.57 -4.20 -6.85
N ASP A 17 -4.72 -5.51 -6.67
CA ASP A 17 -3.67 -6.41 -6.23
C ASP A 17 -2.39 -6.30 -7.09
N GLU A 18 -2.55 -6.19 -8.42
CA GLU A 18 -1.44 -5.99 -9.36
C GLU A 18 -0.69 -4.66 -9.14
N GLU A 19 -1.40 -3.59 -8.83
CA GLU A 19 -0.80 -2.29 -8.55
C GLU A 19 -0.12 -2.32 -7.18
N MET A 20 -0.73 -2.96 -6.19
CA MET A 20 -0.10 -3.18 -4.88
C MET A 20 1.22 -3.94 -5.02
N MET A 21 1.23 -5.00 -5.83
CA MET A 21 2.41 -5.82 -6.07
C MET A 21 3.52 -5.01 -6.75
N LYS A 22 3.21 -4.20 -7.77
CA LYS A 22 4.19 -3.32 -8.42
C LYS A 22 4.78 -2.29 -7.46
N LEU A 23 3.95 -1.65 -6.65
CA LEU A 23 4.39 -0.65 -5.68
C LEU A 23 5.30 -1.29 -4.63
N ILE A 24 4.96 -2.49 -4.16
CA ILE A 24 5.82 -3.25 -3.25
C ILE A 24 7.15 -3.60 -3.93
N ASP A 25 7.14 -4.07 -5.16
CA ASP A 25 8.37 -4.40 -5.90
C ASP A 25 9.26 -3.16 -6.06
N GLU A 26 8.69 -2.00 -6.41
CA GLU A 26 9.41 -0.74 -6.53
C GLU A 26 9.98 -0.25 -5.19
N ILE A 27 9.25 -0.44 -4.08
CA ILE A 27 9.76 -0.17 -2.74
C ILE A 27 10.91 -1.12 -2.40
N LEU A 28 10.74 -2.42 -2.66
CA LEU A 28 11.70 -3.47 -2.33
C LEU A 28 12.99 -3.38 -3.17
N ASP A 29 12.92 -2.81 -4.37
CA ASP A 29 14.09 -2.47 -5.18
C ASP A 29 14.93 -1.36 -4.53
N SER A 30 14.26 -0.40 -3.86
CA SER A 30 14.93 0.75 -3.24
C SER A 30 15.38 0.51 -1.81
N VAL A 31 14.58 -0.21 -1.01
CA VAL A 31 14.84 -0.49 0.41
C VAL A 31 14.61 -1.97 0.75
N PRO A 32 15.36 -2.55 1.70
CA PRO A 32 15.19 -3.94 2.07
C PRO A 32 13.79 -4.20 2.66
N PRO A 33 13.24 -5.43 2.55
CA PRO A 33 11.87 -5.75 2.98
C PRO A 33 11.59 -5.43 4.45
N GLN A 34 12.59 -5.60 5.34
CA GLN A 34 12.44 -5.22 6.74
C GLN A 34 12.22 -3.71 6.94
N GLU A 35 12.82 -2.87 6.09
CA GLU A 35 12.64 -1.42 6.16
C GLU A 35 11.44 -0.94 5.33
N ALA A 36 11.11 -1.62 4.23
CA ALA A 36 9.90 -1.37 3.46
C ALA A 36 8.65 -1.42 4.35
N GLU A 37 8.53 -2.47 5.17
CA GLU A 37 7.43 -2.62 6.12
C GLU A 37 7.40 -1.47 7.13
N GLY A 38 8.56 -1.09 7.69
CA GLY A 38 8.66 0.05 8.61
C GLY A 38 8.28 1.39 7.96
N CYS A 39 8.63 1.59 6.69
CA CYS A 39 8.25 2.78 5.93
C CYS A 39 6.75 2.82 5.64
N LEU A 40 6.18 1.70 5.17
CA LEU A 40 4.75 1.57 4.93
C LEU A 40 3.96 1.76 6.23
N LEU A 41 4.42 1.19 7.35
CA LEU A 41 3.78 1.35 8.66
C LEU A 41 3.80 2.80 9.13
N ALA A 42 4.93 3.49 8.95
CA ALA A 42 5.01 4.91 9.28
C ALA A 42 4.02 5.75 8.46
N ILE A 43 3.96 5.53 7.14
CA ILE A 43 3.04 6.24 6.24
C ILE A 43 1.58 5.93 6.58
N ALA A 44 1.26 4.66 6.85
CA ALA A 44 -0.08 4.24 7.28
C ALA A 44 -0.52 4.93 8.58
N ASN A 45 0.42 5.19 9.50
CA ASN A 45 0.17 5.95 10.72
C ASN A 45 0.18 7.48 10.51
N GLY A 46 0.41 7.97 9.29
CA GLY A 46 0.54 9.40 8.99
C GLY A 46 1.82 10.03 9.55
N THR A 47 2.83 9.21 9.85
CA THR A 47 4.13 9.63 10.36
C THR A 47 5.18 9.59 9.24
N PRO A 48 6.23 10.42 9.30
CA PRO A 48 7.29 10.40 8.29
C PRO A 48 8.04 9.07 8.34
N PRO A 49 8.25 8.40 7.20
CA PRO A 49 8.95 7.12 7.17
C PRO A 49 10.44 7.28 7.50
N PRO A 50 11.06 6.25 8.13
CA PRO A 50 12.47 6.28 8.50
C PRO A 50 13.40 6.35 7.27
N ARG A 51 12.93 5.87 6.12
CA ARG A 51 13.59 6.03 4.82
C ARG A 51 12.65 6.64 3.80
N ASN A 52 13.24 7.40 2.88
CA ASN A 52 12.51 7.93 1.75
C ASN A 52 12.29 6.78 0.77
N ILE A 53 11.02 6.42 0.54
CA ILE A 53 10.65 5.48 -0.51
C ILE A 53 10.37 6.27 -1.79
N PRO A 54 10.70 5.73 -2.98
CA PRO A 54 10.50 6.43 -4.26
C PRO A 54 9.03 6.61 -4.62
N VAL A 55 8.13 6.01 -3.84
CA VAL A 55 6.70 5.92 -4.10
C VAL A 55 5.94 6.88 -3.19
N ALA A 56 5.11 7.74 -3.78
CA ALA A 56 4.20 8.60 -3.03
C ALA A 56 2.91 7.83 -2.71
N LEU A 57 2.83 7.31 -1.48
CA LEU A 57 1.67 6.55 -1.00
C LEU A 57 0.84 7.36 -0.02
N THR A 58 -0.48 7.19 -0.08
CA THR A 58 -1.37 7.68 0.99
C THR A 58 -1.34 6.72 2.18
N PRO A 59 -1.75 7.17 3.38
CA PRO A 59 -1.83 6.29 4.55
C PRO A 59 -2.69 5.04 4.31
N ASP A 60 -3.79 5.20 3.58
CA ASP A 60 -4.72 4.11 3.26
C ASP A 60 -4.11 3.08 2.30
N GLN A 61 -3.40 3.57 1.28
CA GLN A 61 -2.64 2.74 0.35
C GLN A 61 -1.53 1.98 1.08
N ALA A 62 -0.76 2.66 1.92
CA ALA A 62 0.31 2.02 2.69
C ALA A 62 -0.23 0.93 3.63
N SER A 63 -1.39 1.17 4.26
CA SER A 63 -2.09 0.15 5.07
C SER A 63 -2.52 -1.04 4.22
N SER A 64 -3.01 -0.81 3.01
CA SER A 64 -3.37 -1.87 2.06
C SER A 64 -2.17 -2.71 1.63
N LEU A 65 -1.02 -2.07 1.35
CA LEU A 65 0.23 -2.76 1.02
C LEU A 65 0.76 -3.60 2.19
N LEU A 66 0.70 -3.09 3.42
CA LEU A 66 1.06 -3.87 4.62
C LEU A 66 0.19 -5.09 4.80
N LEU A 67 -1.13 -4.92 4.63
CA LEU A 67 -2.07 -6.02 4.69
C LEU A 67 -1.76 -7.06 3.61
N PHE A 68 -1.41 -6.63 2.40
CA PHE A 68 -1.02 -7.52 1.30
C PHE A 68 0.28 -8.29 1.63
N LEU A 69 1.31 -7.61 2.15
CA LEU A 69 2.56 -8.22 2.60
C LEU A 69 2.33 -9.26 3.71
N HIS A 70 1.56 -8.93 4.73
CA HIS A 70 1.27 -9.84 5.86
C HIS A 70 0.33 -10.98 5.49
N ARG A 71 -0.59 -10.76 4.56
CA ARG A 71 -1.53 -11.80 4.09
C ARG A 71 -0.82 -12.88 3.27
N GLY A 72 0.42 -12.63 2.85
CA GLY A 72 1.19 -13.53 2.00
C GLY A 72 0.64 -13.49 0.59
N GLY A 73 1.20 -12.60 -0.25
CA GLY A 73 1.02 -12.67 -1.69
C GLY A 73 1.46 -14.04 -2.18
N GLY A 74 0.49 -14.88 -2.52
CA GLY A 74 0.67 -16.26 -2.97
C GLY A 74 0.77 -16.37 -4.48
#